data_AF-E9JAF3-F1
#
_entry.id   AF-E9JAF3-F1
#
_cell.length_a   1.000
_cell.length_b   1.000
_cell.length_c   1.000
_cell.angle_alpha   90.00
_cell.angle_beta   90.00
_cell.angle_gamma   90.00
#
_symmetry.space_group_name_H-M   'P 1'
#
loop_
_entity.id
_entity.type
_entity.pdbx_description
1 polymer ?
#
loop_
_entity_poly.entity_id
_entity_poly.type
_entity_poly.pdbx_seq_one_letter_code
_entity_poly.pdbx_strand_id
1 'polypeptide(L)' 'KYHLPLQAPAQEEISIEQFTEIQDNQAEISNVFGYYFSEGETGQRKPNFSIHLGLAAEEPREGSTLQSLWELVPSS' A
#
# COMPACT_ATOMS: atom_id res chain seq x y z
N LYS A 1 16.46 64.57 17.04
CA LYS A 1 16.19 63.12 16.92
C LYS A 1 14.81 62.99 16.31
N TYR A 2 14.70 62.41 15.11
CA TYR A 2 13.44 62.26 14.39
C TYR A 2 12.90 60.86 14.65
N HIS A 3 11.67 60.73 15.14
CA HIS A 3 10.94 59.46 15.17
C HIS A 3 9.91 59.51 14.04
N LEU A 4 10.14 58.72 12.99
CA LEU A 4 9.15 58.47 11.95
C LEU A 4 8.23 57.35 12.47
N PRO A 5 6.91 57.55 12.62
CA PRO A 5 6.01 56.45 12.93
C PRO A 5 5.92 55.55 11.69
N LEU A 6 6.36 54.29 11.82
CA LEU A 6 6.09 53.28 10.80
C LEU A 6 4.60 52.94 10.88
N GLN A 7 3.82 53.43 9.93
CA GLN A 7 2.47 52.92 9.69
C GLN A 7 2.61 51.51 9.11
N ALA A 8 2.09 50.50 9.81
CA ALA A 8 2.03 49.14 9.26
C ALA A 8 1.14 49.14 8.00
N PRO A 9 1.52 48.46 6.91
CA PRO A 9 0.64 48.31 5.75
C PRO A 9 -0.63 47.57 6.17
N ALA A 10 -1.78 48.07 5.73
CA ALA A 10 -3.07 47.43 5.95
C ALA A 10 -3.00 45.99 5.43
N GLN A 11 -3.42 45.03 6.25
CA GLN A 11 -3.49 43.64 5.83
C GLN A 11 -4.57 43.54 4.76
N GLU A 12 -4.18 43.25 3.52
CA GLU A 12 -5.12 42.85 2.48
C GLU A 12 -5.81 41.57 2.96
N GLU A 13 -7.13 41.62 3.04
CA GLU A 13 -7.96 40.49 3.44
C GLU A 13 -7.88 39.42 2.35
N ILE A 14 -6.99 38.45 2.54
CA ILE A 14 -6.84 37.31 1.65
C ILE A 14 -8.14 36.51 1.73
N SER A 15 -8.95 36.56 0.68
CA SER A 15 -10.10 35.68 0.51
C SER A 15 -9.60 34.24 0.43
N ILE A 16 -9.70 33.50 1.53
CA ILE A 16 -9.46 32.06 1.54
C ILE A 16 -10.68 31.44 0.85
N GLU A 17 -10.51 31.06 -0.41
CA GLU A 17 -11.50 30.26 -1.13
C GLU A 17 -11.74 28.96 -0.35
N GLN A 18 -12.95 28.80 0.17
CA GLN A 18 -13.36 27.62 0.91
C GLN A 18 -13.44 26.43 -0.06
N PHE A 19 -12.36 25.65 -0.15
CA PHE A 19 -12.37 24.38 -0.85
C PHE A 19 -13.31 23.41 -0.11
N THR A 20 -14.35 22.96 -0.80
CA THR A 20 -15.18 21.85 -0.33
C THR A 20 -14.54 20.56 -0.87
N GLU A 21 -14.02 19.73 0.03
CA GLU A 21 -13.50 18.41 -0.34
C GLU A 21 -14.65 17.56 -0.89
N ILE A 22 -14.63 17.28 -2.19
CA ILE A 22 -15.53 16.31 -2.81
C ILE A 22 -14.96 14.94 -2.47
N GLN A 23 -15.59 14.23 -1.53
CA GLN A 23 -15.31 12.81 -1.31
C GLN A 23 -15.91 12.03 -2.47
N ASP A 24 -15.13 11.89 -3.54
CA ASP A 24 -15.50 11.00 -4.62
C ASP A 24 -15.61 9.58 -4.07
N ASN A 25 -16.73 8.94 -4.41
CA ASN A 25 -17.23 7.71 -3.84
C ASN A 25 -16.10 6.67 -3.67
N GLN A 26 -15.89 6.18 -2.44
CA GLN A 26 -14.78 5.32 -1.98
C GLN A 26 -14.62 3.97 -2.73
N ALA A 27 -15.37 3.74 -3.80
CA ALA A 27 -15.35 2.51 -4.58
C ALA A 27 -14.20 2.44 -5.61
N GLU A 28 -13.74 3.57 -6.16
CA GLU A 28 -12.75 3.53 -7.27
C GLU A 28 -11.29 3.46 -6.83
N ILE A 29 -10.97 3.95 -5.61
CA ILE A 29 -9.60 3.94 -5.08
C ILE A 29 -9.18 2.53 -4.60
N SER A 30 -10.14 1.61 -4.42
CA SER A 30 -9.93 0.34 -3.72
C SER A 30 -9.02 -0.66 -4.44
N ASN A 31 -8.98 -0.66 -5.79
CA ASN A 31 -8.24 -1.67 -6.57
C ASN A 31 -6.90 -1.19 -7.16
N VAL A 32 -6.51 0.08 -6.96
CA VAL A 32 -5.28 0.61 -7.56
C VAL A 32 -4.03 -0.08 -7.01
N PHE A 33 -4.01 -0.40 -5.72
CA PHE A 33 -2.88 -1.09 -5.07
C PHE A 33 -2.63 -2.49 -5.64
N GLY A 34 -3.67 -3.17 -6.14
CA GLY A 34 -3.57 -4.48 -6.78
C GLY A 34 -2.64 -4.51 -7.98
N TYR A 35 -2.59 -3.42 -8.76
CA TYR A 35 -1.77 -3.33 -9.97
C TYR A 35 -0.27 -3.22 -9.70
N TYR A 36 0.12 -2.87 -8.47
CA TYR A 36 1.52 -2.63 -8.11
C TYR A 36 2.13 -3.75 -7.26
N PHE A 37 1.37 -4.77 -6.88
CA PHE A 37 1.96 -5.92 -6.23
C PHE A 37 2.79 -6.72 -7.23
N SER A 38 4.02 -7.07 -6.86
CA SER A 38 4.85 -7.97 -7.65
C SER A 38 4.26 -9.38 -7.74
N GLU A 39 3.43 -9.73 -6.76
CA GLU A 39 2.74 -11.01 -6.62
C GLU A 39 1.24 -10.77 -6.52
N GLY A 40 0.41 -11.66 -7.07
CA GLY A 40 -1.04 -11.46 -7.16
C GLY A 40 -1.83 -11.51 -5.85
N GLU A 41 -1.18 -11.71 -4.69
CA GLU A 41 -1.86 -11.88 -3.41
C GLU A 41 -1.08 -11.22 -2.25
N THR A 42 -1.79 -10.56 -1.32
CA THR A 42 -1.20 -9.88 -0.15
C THR A 42 -1.18 -10.76 1.10
N GLY A 43 -1.84 -11.92 1.06
CA GLY A 43 -2.02 -12.83 2.19
C GLY A 43 -0.87 -13.81 2.37
N GLN A 44 0.28 -13.34 2.86
CA GLN A 44 1.35 -14.24 3.30
C GLN A 44 0.89 -15.07 4.50
N ARG A 45 1.13 -16.38 4.45
CA ARG A 45 0.75 -17.29 5.54
C ARG A 45 1.85 -17.35 6.59
N LYS A 46 1.49 -17.78 7.79
CA LYS A 46 2.45 -17.88 8.90
C LYS A 46 3.57 -18.88 8.53
N PRO A 47 4.85 -18.50 8.66
CA PRO A 47 5.95 -19.43 8.41
C PRO A 47 6.03 -20.47 9.54
N ASN A 48 6.33 -21.71 9.15
CA ASN A 48 6.60 -22.83 10.05
C ASN A 48 7.93 -23.49 9.68
N PHE A 49 8.51 -24.23 10.62
CA PHE A 49 9.72 -24.98 10.34
C PHE A 49 9.40 -26.18 9.44
N SER A 50 9.89 -26.14 8.20
CA SER A 50 9.77 -27.24 7.25
C SER A 50 10.91 -28.22 7.46
N ILE A 51 10.58 -29.44 7.90
CA ILE A 51 11.55 -30.52 8.08
C ILE A 51 12.21 -30.95 6.75
N HIS A 52 11.52 -30.77 5.63
CA HIS A 52 12.00 -31.17 4.30
C HIS A 52 13.04 -30.18 3.77
N LEU A 53 12.92 -28.90 4.13
CA LEU A 53 13.84 -27.85 3.71
C LEU A 53 14.90 -27.53 4.77
N GLY A 54 14.66 -27.90 6.04
CA GLY A 54 15.49 -27.48 7.17
C GLY A 54 15.40 -25.97 7.45
N LEU A 55 14.34 -25.30 6.97
CA LEU A 55 14.17 -23.85 7.00
C LEU A 55 12.77 -23.47 7.49
N ALA A 56 12.63 -22.23 7.97
CA ALA A 56 11.31 -21.64 8.19
C ALA A 56 10.72 -21.18 6.85
N ALA A 57 9.59 -21.77 6.45
CA ALA A 57 8.91 -21.49 5.19
C ALA A 57 7.38 -21.54 5.39
N GLU A 58 6.62 -20.98 4.46
CA GLU A 58 5.18 -21.21 4.44
C GLU A 58 4.87 -22.67 4.09
N GLU A 59 3.88 -23.25 4.77
CA GLU A 59 3.38 -24.59 4.43
C GLU A 59 2.75 -24.60 3.03
N PRO A 60 2.82 -25.68 2.25
CA PRO A 60 2.05 -25.82 1.02
C PRO A 60 0.55 -25.58 1.23
N ARG A 61 -0.16 -25.14 0.20
CA ARG A 61 -1.63 -25.02 0.26
C ARG A 61 -2.27 -26.40 0.31
N GLU A 62 -3.52 -26.46 0.79
CA GLU A 62 -4.28 -27.71 0.80
C GLU A 62 -4.34 -28.33 -0.60
N GLY A 63 -4.10 -29.65 -0.67
CA GLY A 63 -4.02 -30.38 -1.94
C GLY A 63 -2.67 -30.27 -2.67
N SER A 64 -1.71 -29.50 -2.14
CA SER A 64 -0.34 -29.40 -2.68
C SER A 64 0.70 -29.96 -1.71
N THR A 65 1.83 -30.39 -2.24
CA THR A 65 3.03 -30.78 -1.49
C THR A 65 4.25 -30.01 -2.00
N LEU A 66 5.31 -29.88 -1.19
CA LEU A 66 6.56 -29.25 -1.62
C LEU A 66 7.13 -29.92 -2.89
N GLN A 67 7.00 -31.24 -2.98
CA GLN A 67 7.41 -32.01 -4.16
C GLN A 67 6.59 -31.60 -5.39
N SER A 68 5.26 -31.58 -5.29
CA SER A 68 4.40 -31.20 -6.42
C SER A 68 4.60 -29.75 -6.88
N LEU A 69 5.03 -28.86 -5.98
CA LEU A 69 5.34 -27.47 -6.31
C LEU A 69 6.71 -27.34 -7.00
N TRP A 70 7.63 -28.27 -6.74
CA TRP A 70 8.98 -28.24 -7.28
C TRP A 70 9.11 -29.00 -8.60
N GLU A 71 8.39 -30.10 -8.74
CA GLU A 71 8.47 -30.95 -9.92
C GLU A 71 7.76 -30.30 -11.12
N LEU A 72 8.49 -30.18 -12.22
CA LEU A 72 7.92 -29.83 -13.52
C LEU A 72 7.39 -31.11 -14.19
N VAL A 73 6.31 -31.70 -13.64
CA VAL A 73 5.69 -32.87 -14.27
C VAL A 73 4.96 -32.40 -15.53
N PRO A 74 5.32 -32.88 -16.74
CA PRO A 74 4.60 -32.50 -17.94
C PRO A 74 3.17 -33.03 -17.86
N SER A 75 2.20 -32.15 -18.13
CA SER A 75 0.83 -32.56 -18.41
C SER A 75 0.86 -33.43 -19.67
N SER A 76 0.43 -34.68 -19.56
CA SER A 76 0.35 -35.62 -20.69
C SER A 76 -0.66 -35.16 -21.73
#